data_AF-A0ABD7XS94-F1
#
_entry.id   AF-A0ABD7XS94-F1
#
_cell.length_a   1.000
_cell.length_b   1.000
_cell.length_c   1.000
_cell.angle_alpha   90.00
_cell.angle_beta   90.00
_cell.angle_gamma   90.00
#
_symmetry.space_group_name_H-M   'P 1'
#
loop_
_entity.id
_entity.type
_entity.pdbx_description
1 polymer ?
#
loop_
_entity_poly.entity_id
_entity_poly.type
_entity_poly.pdbx_seq_one_letter_code
_entity_poly.pdbx_strand_id
1 'polypeptide(L)'
;MLVHNKGKFIRHIGDVRLIPGMNELSSSDIEAFTKGMEVPLNKALENQGEIEILDQPQKGKTKNSVGFSELAANKAVESIADTFDLELLEKWLEEEQANKNRTTVVKAIENQIDDIKNPDEDSVVNPE
;
A
#
# COMPACT_ATOMS: atom_id res chain seq x y z
N MET A 1 1.31 5.22 8.71
CA MET A 1 2.44 4.32 8.34
C MET A 1 2.03 3.62 7.07
N LEU A 2 2.95 3.49 6.11
CA LEU A 2 2.65 2.84 4.84
C LEU A 2 3.33 1.47 4.76
N VAL A 3 2.53 0.42 4.53
CA VAL A 3 2.97 -0.98 4.46
C VAL A 3 2.56 -1.58 3.13
N HIS A 4 3.51 -2.19 2.43
CA HIS A 4 3.27 -2.93 1.21
C HIS A 4 3.25 -4.43 1.53
N ASN A 5 2.11 -5.09 1.33
CA ASN A 5 2.02 -6.54 1.27
C ASN A 5 2.14 -7.00 -0.19
N LYS A 6 3.35 -7.40 -0.59
CA LYS A 6 3.64 -7.95 -1.92
C LYS A 6 3.21 -9.41 -2.08
N GLY A 7 2.69 -10.00 -1.02
CA GLY A 7 2.14 -11.34 -1.03
C GLY A 7 0.81 -11.40 -1.77
N LYS A 8 0.41 -12.62 -2.18
CA LYS A 8 -0.88 -12.89 -2.83
C LYS A 8 -2.04 -13.07 -1.84
N PHE A 9 -1.75 -13.03 -0.54
CA PHE A 9 -2.70 -13.37 0.50
C PHE A 9 -2.85 -12.24 1.51
N ILE A 10 -4.04 -12.16 2.10
CA ILE A 10 -4.28 -11.30 3.26
C ILE A 10 -3.42 -11.80 4.42
N ARG A 11 -2.66 -10.89 5.04
CA ARG A 11 -1.87 -11.17 6.24
C ARG A 11 -2.52 -10.53 7.45
N HIS A 12 -2.50 -11.23 8.57
CA HIS A 12 -2.90 -10.68 9.87
C HIS A 12 -1.64 -10.55 10.72
N ILE A 13 -1.29 -9.32 11.08
CA ILE A 13 -0.09 -9.01 11.86
C ILE A 13 -0.52 -8.20 13.08
N GLY A 14 -0.48 -8.84 14.25
CA GLY A 14 -1.21 -8.35 15.42
C GLY A 14 -2.71 -8.38 15.12
N ASP A 15 -3.40 -7.28 15.43
CA ASP A 15 -4.83 -7.10 15.14
C ASP A 15 -5.09 -6.39 13.79
N VAL A 16 -4.04 -6.21 12.99
CA VAL A 16 -4.11 -5.49 11.71
C VAL A 16 -4.24 -6.46 10.56
N ARG A 17 -5.23 -6.21 9.68
CA ARG A 17 -5.43 -6.92 8.42
C ARG A 17 -4.74 -6.17 7.30
N LEU A 18 -3.74 -6.80 6.68
CA LEU A 18 -3.07 -6.31 5.49
C LEU A 18 -3.61 -7.03 4.25
N ILE A 19 -4.25 -6.29 3.35
CA ILE A 19 -4.64 -6.81 2.03
C ILE A 19 -3.42 -6.81 1.09
N PRO A 20 -3.41 -7.63 0.02
CA PRO A 20 -2.41 -7.51 -1.03
C PRO A 20 -2.31 -6.08 -1.56
N GLY A 21 -1.09 -5.65 -1.88
CA GLY A 21 -0.79 -4.27 -2.24
C GLY A 21 -0.56 -3.37 -1.03
N MET A 22 -0.91 -2.11 -1.20
CA MET A 22 -0.58 -1.07 -0.23
C MET A 22 -1.64 -0.91 0.83
N ASN A 23 -1.19 -0.70 2.07
CA ASN A 23 -2.03 -0.51 3.24
C ASN A 23 -1.54 0.73 3.99
N GLU A 24 -2.43 1.68 4.21
CA GLU A 24 -2.16 2.83 5.05
C GLU A 24 -2.69 2.58 6.46
N LEU A 25 -1.77 2.40 7.42
CA LEU A 25 -2.12 2.11 8.80
C LEU A 25 -2.39 3.38 9.58
N SER A 26 -3.53 3.38 10.28
CA SER A 26 -3.93 4.40 11.24
C SER A 26 -3.01 4.41 12.47
N SER A 27 -3.08 5.47 13.27
CA SER A 27 -2.28 5.57 14.51
C SER A 27 -2.53 4.41 15.49
N SER A 28 -3.78 3.94 15.61
CA SER A 28 -4.12 2.79 16.45
C SER A 28 -3.57 1.47 15.89
N ASP A 29 -3.58 1.31 14.56
CA ASP A 29 -3.11 0.09 13.91
C ASP A 29 -1.58 -0.01 13.96
N ILE A 30 -0.87 1.12 13.95
CA ILE A 30 0.60 1.15 14.00
C ILE A 30 1.13 0.44 15.25
N GLU A 31 0.53 0.65 16.42
CA GLU A 31 0.99 0.02 17.65
C GLU A 31 0.77 -1.50 17.61
N ALA A 32 -0.43 -1.93 17.22
CA ALA A 32 -0.79 -3.34 17.10
C ALA A 32 0.09 -4.06 16.05
N PHE A 33 0.30 -3.42 14.89
CA PHE A 33 1.17 -3.93 13.84
C PHE A 33 2.62 -4.04 14.31
N THR A 34 3.18 -2.99 14.92
CA THR A 34 4.57 -2.96 15.39
C THR A 34 4.82 -4.07 16.41
N LYS A 35 3.90 -4.25 17.37
CA LYS A 35 3.97 -5.35 18.34
C LYS A 35 3.83 -6.71 17.67
N GLY A 36 2.92 -6.84 16.69
CA GLY A 36 2.76 -8.05 15.89
C GLY A 36 4.03 -8.44 15.12
N MET A 37 4.80 -7.46 14.64
CA MET A 37 6.06 -7.67 13.92
C MET A 37 7.20 -8.20 14.80
N GLU A 38 7.08 -8.15 16.14
CA GLU A 38 8.06 -8.77 17.05
C GLU A 38 8.02 -10.30 17.00
N VAL A 39 6.91 -10.88 16.51
CA VAL A 39 6.77 -12.34 16.33
C VAL A 39 7.72 -12.81 15.22
N PRO A 40 8.58 -13.82 15.46
CA PRO A 40 9.58 -14.26 14.49
C PRO A 40 9.00 -14.66 13.12
N LEU A 41 7.80 -15.22 13.09
CA LEU A 41 7.12 -15.59 11.86
C LEU A 41 6.80 -14.36 10.99
N ASN A 42 6.29 -13.29 11.59
CA ASN A 42 5.98 -12.05 10.89
C ASN A 42 7.27 -11.35 10.44
N LYS A 43 8.33 -11.40 11.26
CA LYS A 43 9.64 -10.91 10.87
C LYS A 43 10.23 -11.66 9.68
N ALA A 44 9.95 -12.96 9.54
CA ALA A 44 10.37 -13.72 8.37
C ALA A 44 9.70 -13.22 7.08
N LEU A 45 8.44 -12.76 7.14
CA LEU A 45 7.76 -12.17 5.98
C LEU A 45 8.44 -10.87 5.51
N GLU A 46 8.91 -10.05 6.45
CA GLU A 46 9.70 -8.85 6.14
C GLU A 46 11.08 -9.21 5.57
N ASN A 47 11.77 -10.17 6.18
CA ASN A 47 13.09 -10.62 5.72
C ASN A 47 13.04 -11.24 4.31
N GLN A 48 11.90 -11.85 3.94
CA GLN A 48 11.65 -12.40 2.61
C GLN A 48 11.18 -11.34 1.61
N GLY A 49 10.92 -10.12 2.07
CA GLY A 49 10.42 -9.02 1.24
C GLY A 49 8.95 -9.14 0.86
N GLU A 50 8.19 -10.05 1.49
CA GLU A 50 6.74 -10.15 1.30
C GLU A 50 6.02 -8.96 1.95
N ILE A 51 6.46 -8.57 3.15
CA ILE A 51 5.99 -7.35 3.82
C ILE A 51 7.10 -6.30 3.80
N GLU A 52 6.81 -5.14 3.22
CA GLU A 52 7.76 -4.02 3.17
C GLU A 52 7.16 -2.80 3.87
N ILE A 53 7.82 -2.31 4.92
CA ILE A 53 7.39 -1.12 5.66
C ILE A 53 8.09 0.08 5.02
N LEU A 54 7.35 0.89 4.26
CA LEU A 54 7.91 2.03 3.52
C LEU A 54 8.09 3.28 4.39
N ASP A 55 7.35 3.36 5.49
CA ASP A 55 7.44 4.45 6.46
C ASP A 55 7.43 3.92 7.89
N GLN A 56 8.57 4.00 8.58
CA GLN A 56 8.64 3.74 10.02
C GLN A 56 8.75 5.07 10.78
N PRO A 57 7.88 5.33 11.77
CA PRO A 57 8.10 6.44 12.68
C PRO A 57 9.40 6.19 13.47
N GLN A 58 10.46 6.93 13.16
CA GLN A 58 11.72 6.84 13.90
C GLN A 58 11.56 7.49 15.28
N LYS A 59 11.82 6.73 16.36
CA LYS A 59 11.85 7.28 17.74
C LYS A 59 12.74 8.53 17.79
N GLY A 60 12.16 9.66 18.20
CA GLY A 60 12.87 10.92 18.43
C GLY A 60 13.04 11.81 17.19
N LYS A 61 12.49 11.44 16.02
CA LYS A 61 12.38 12.36 14.88
C LYS A 61 10.91 12.60 14.57
N THR A 62 10.50 13.86 14.54
CA THR A 62 9.30 14.35 13.85
C THR A 62 9.49 14.22 12.34
N LYS A 63 9.88 13.03 11.84
CA LYS A 63 9.83 12.77 10.42
C LYS A 63 8.35 12.65 10.08
N ASN A 64 7.83 13.64 9.36
CA ASN A 64 6.59 13.54 8.63
C ASN A 64 6.55 12.13 8.01
N SER A 65 5.49 11.37 8.29
CA SER A 65 5.25 10.08 7.66
C SER A 65 5.54 10.21 6.17
N VAL A 66 6.36 9.33 5.60
CA VAL A 66 6.58 9.28 4.14
C VAL A 66 5.25 8.91 3.50
N GLY A 67 4.48 9.93 3.14
CA GLY A 67 3.22 9.78 2.40
C GLY A 67 3.51 9.20 1.02
N PHE A 68 2.48 8.70 0.35
CA PHE A 68 2.61 8.10 -0.97
C PHE A 68 3.31 9.03 -1.99
N SER A 69 3.01 10.33 -1.93
CA SER A 69 3.64 11.36 -2.78
C SER A 69 5.16 11.50 -2.55
N GLU A 70 5.68 11.03 -1.42
CA GLU A 70 7.12 11.06 -1.10
C GLU A 70 7.90 9.84 -1.60
N LEU A 71 7.23 8.78 -2.07
CA LEU A 71 7.88 7.64 -2.70
C LEU A 71 8.58 8.06 -4.00
N ALA A 72 9.69 7.38 -4.35
CA ALA A 72 10.29 7.54 -5.68
C ALA A 72 9.30 7.10 -6.77
N ALA A 73 9.29 7.76 -7.94
CA ALA A 73 8.27 7.53 -8.97
C ALA A 73 8.15 6.06 -9.37
N ASN A 74 9.27 5.35 -9.60
CA ASN A 74 9.24 3.92 -9.94
C ASN A 74 8.61 3.07 -8.83
N LYS A 75 8.94 3.38 -7.57
CA LYS A 75 8.41 2.66 -6.41
C LYS A 75 6.91 2.92 -6.24
N ALA A 76 6.47 4.15 -6.47
CA ALA A 76 5.06 4.51 -6.46
C ALA A 76 4.29 3.73 -7.54
N VAL A 77 4.81 3.66 -8.76
CA VAL A 77 4.20 2.90 -9.87
C VAL A 77 4.10 1.41 -9.54
N GLU A 78 5.16 0.80 -9.00
CA GLU A 78 5.12 -0.60 -8.53
C GLU A 78 4.03 -0.79 -7.46
N SER A 79 3.99 0.09 -6.46
CA SER A 79 3.00 0.07 -5.39
C SER A 79 1.56 0.23 -5.89
N ILE A 80 1.33 1.05 -6.90
CA ILE A 80 -0.01 1.23 -7.51
C ILE A 80 -0.48 -0.07 -8.15
N ALA A 81 0.36 -0.72 -8.96
CA ALA A 81 -0.01 -1.91 -9.72
C ALA A 81 -0.45 -3.08 -8.82
N ASP A 82 0.11 -3.18 -7.62
CA ASP A 82 -0.23 -4.22 -6.65
C ASP A 82 -1.47 -3.86 -5.80
N THR A 83 -1.97 -2.62 -5.87
CA THR A 83 -3.05 -2.11 -4.99
C THR A 83 -4.41 -2.17 -5.67
N PHE A 84 -5.37 -2.81 -4.99
CA PHE A 84 -6.76 -2.96 -5.45
C PHE A 84 -7.78 -2.25 -4.53
N ASP A 85 -7.30 -1.42 -3.62
CA ASP A 85 -8.14 -0.57 -2.77
C ASP A 85 -8.47 0.73 -3.52
N LEU A 86 -9.71 0.82 -4.02
CA LEU A 86 -10.15 1.94 -4.82
C LEU A 86 -10.15 3.26 -4.03
N GLU A 87 -10.56 3.24 -2.77
CA GLU A 87 -10.62 4.45 -1.93
C GLU A 87 -9.21 5.00 -1.69
N LEU A 88 -8.25 4.09 -1.44
CA LEU A 88 -6.85 4.47 -1.28
C LEU A 88 -6.25 5.06 -2.56
N LEU A 89 -6.54 4.47 -3.72
CA LEU A 89 -6.08 4.96 -5.02
C LEU A 89 -6.65 6.33 -5.36
N GLU A 90 -7.95 6.55 -5.12
CA GLU A 90 -8.61 7.85 -5.33
C GLU A 90 -8.01 8.93 -4.42
N LYS A 91 -7.79 8.61 -3.14
CA LYS A 91 -7.08 9.51 -2.22
C LYS A 91 -5.69 9.87 -2.72
N TRP A 92 -4.92 8.90 -3.21
CA TRP A 92 -3.57 9.16 -3.73
C TRP A 92 -3.56 9.98 -5.01
N LEU A 93 -4.58 9.81 -5.86
CA LEU A 93 -4.73 10.64 -7.05
C LEU A 93 -4.88 12.12 -6.66
N GLU A 94 -5.76 12.42 -5.72
CA GLU A 94 -5.97 13.78 -5.21
C GLU A 94 -4.70 14.35 -4.58
N GLU A 95 -4.05 13.58 -3.69
CA GLU A 95 -2.82 13.99 -3.02
C GLU A 95 -1.65 14.20 -4.01
N GLU A 96 -1.51 13.34 -5.01
CA GLU A 96 -0.45 13.43 -6.00
C GLU A 96 -0.66 14.65 -6.90
N GLN A 97 -1.87 14.88 -7.38
CA GLN A 97 -2.21 16.06 -8.20
C GLN A 97 -2.05 17.38 -7.43
N ALA A 98 -2.38 17.41 -6.13
CA ALA A 98 -2.25 18.60 -5.30
C ALA A 98 -0.80 18.94 -4.94
N ASN A 99 0.09 17.95 -4.84
CA ASN A 99 1.46 18.13 -4.37
C ASN A 99 2.48 18.17 -5.52
N LYS A 100 2.90 17.00 -6.01
CA LYS A 100 4.03 16.86 -6.96
C LYS A 100 3.59 16.78 -8.41
N ASN A 101 2.35 16.36 -8.65
CA ASN A 101 1.71 16.20 -9.95
C ASN A 101 2.60 15.45 -10.96
N ARG A 102 3.19 14.32 -10.54
CA ARG A 102 4.05 13.52 -11.41
C ARG A 102 3.19 12.80 -12.43
N THR A 103 3.23 13.27 -13.67
CA THR A 103 2.40 12.75 -14.78
C THR A 103 2.43 11.23 -14.96
N THR A 104 3.60 10.61 -14.75
CA THR A 104 3.73 9.13 -14.84
C THR A 104 3.01 8.42 -13.70
N VAL A 105 3.07 8.97 -12.48
CA VAL A 105 2.41 8.39 -11.30
C VAL A 105 0.91 8.60 -11.39
N VAL A 106 0.45 9.81 -11.74
CA VAL A 106 -0.97 10.13 -11.95
C VAL A 106 -1.59 9.18 -12.96
N LYS A 107 -0.98 8.99 -14.13
CA LYS A 107 -1.48 8.06 -15.15
C LYS A 107 -1.52 6.61 -14.66
N ALA A 108 -0.52 6.19 -13.88
CA ALA A 108 -0.52 4.84 -13.32
C ALA A 108 -1.69 4.62 -12.35
N ILE A 109 -2.02 5.62 -11.51
CA ILE A 109 -3.18 5.57 -10.61
C ILE A 109 -4.48 5.54 -11.41
N GLU A 110 -4.62 6.43 -12.39
CA GLU A 110 -5.81 6.49 -13.24
C GLU A 110 -6.07 5.18 -13.98
N ASN A 111 -5.02 4.59 -14.56
CA ASN A 111 -5.11 3.29 -15.22
C ASN A 111 -5.53 2.18 -14.25
N GLN A 112 -4.91 2.10 -13.07
CA GLN A 112 -5.28 1.09 -12.07
C GLN A 112 -6.73 1.25 -11.60
N ILE A 113 -7.20 2.50 -11.41
CA ILE A 113 -8.60 2.78 -11.08
C ILE A 113 -9.53 2.32 -12.20
N ASP A 114 -9.17 2.57 -13.45
CA ASP A 114 -9.94 2.14 -14.62
C ASP A 114 -9.99 0.60 -14.71
N ASP A 115 -8.85 -0.08 -14.56
CA ASP A 115 -8.76 -1.55 -14.56
C ASP A 115 -9.63 -2.18 -13.47
N ILE A 116 -9.76 -1.54 -12.30
CA ILE A 116 -10.62 -2.01 -11.21
C ILE A 116 -12.11 -1.77 -11.53
N LYS A 117 -12.46 -0.61 -12.12
CA LYS A 117 -13.87 -0.23 -12.38
C LYS A 117 -14.42 -0.87 -13.66
N ASN A 118 -13.56 -1.07 -14.65
CA ASN A 118 -13.86 -1.56 -15.98
C ASN A 118 -12.91 -2.72 -16.34
N PRO A 119 -12.93 -3.84 -15.59
CA PRO A 119 -12.05 -4.96 -15.87
C PRO A 119 -12.34 -5.54 -17.26
N ASP A 120 -11.29 -6.03 -17.93
CA ASP A 120 -11.42 -6.73 -19.21
C ASP A 120 -12.45 -7.87 -19.11
N GLU A 121 -13.28 -8.06 -20.15
CA GLU A 121 -14.35 -9.08 -20.17
C GLU A 121 -13.81 -10.49 -19.85
N ASP A 122 -12.60 -10.81 -20.32
CA ASP A 122 -11.94 -12.10 -20.07
C ASP A 122 -11.54 -12.32 -18.60
N SER A 123 -11.52 -11.26 -17.78
CA SER A 123 -11.21 -11.29 -16.35
C SER A 123 -12.46 -11.35 -15.47
N VAL A 124 -13.66 -11.23 -16.05
CA VAL A 124 -14.93 -11.28 -15.32
C VAL A 124 -15.38 -12.73 -15.19
N VAL A 125 -15.31 -13.27 -13.97
CA VAL A 125 -15.89 -14.59 -13.68
C VAL A 125 -17.40 -14.42 -13.57
N ASN A 126 -18.14 -14.85 -14.61
CA ASN A 126 -19.59 -14.99 -14.51
C ASN A 126 -19.92 -16.20 -13.62
N PRO A 127 -20.58 -16.02 -12.47
CA PRO A 127 -21.06 -17.14 -11.68
C PRO A 127 -22.29 -17.71 -12.39
N GLU A 128 -22.14 -18.88 -13.02
CA GLU A 128 -23.29 -19.72 -13.43
C GLU A 128 -24.11 -20.18 -12.21
#